data_AF-A0A3C0KXF4-F1
#
_entry.id   AF-A0A3C0KXF4-F1
#
_cell.length_a   1.000
_cell.length_b   1.000
_cell.length_c   1.000
_cell.angle_alpha   90.00
_cell.angle_beta   90.00
_cell.angle_gamma   90.00
#
_symmetry.space_group_name_H-M   'P 1'
#
loop_
_entity.id
_entity.type
_entity.pdbx_description
1 polymer ?
#
loop_
_entity_poly.entity_id
_entity_poly.type
_entity_poly.pdbx_seq_one_letter_code
_entity_poly.pdbx_strand_id
1 'polypeptide(L)'
;MTLSVQGYCDERFEGVKTVFETLLSEGADLGASFSATWQGETVVDLWGGYLDENKTRPWQEDTIVNVYSTTKTMSFLCALLLADRGELDFDAPVARYWPEFAAAGKGDVLVWHLMNHAAGLSGMDERLQGDELYDWERVTQLLAQQAPWWPPGSASGYHALTQGYLIGEVVRRITGQSLGQFFAEQIAGPLNADFFIGVPDSEFHRIGNLIPPPDGAVLGQGAVTDSIPYKTFASPRTAALDSHTDGWRRAEIPAANGHSNARAVAKIHSALANGGRVGDVQL
;
A
#
# COMPACT_ATOMS: atom_id res chain seq x y z
N MET A 1 -7.09 -16.28 29.88
CA MET A 1 -7.23 -14.85 30.20
C MET A 1 -7.24 -14.12 28.88
N THR A 2 -8.35 -13.50 28.50
CA THR A 2 -8.40 -12.56 27.37
C THR A 2 -7.50 -11.38 27.73
N LEU A 3 -6.51 -11.07 26.89
CA LEU A 3 -5.74 -9.84 27.03
C LEU A 3 -6.72 -8.66 26.95
N SER A 4 -6.61 -7.72 27.88
CA SER A 4 -7.37 -6.48 27.82
C SER A 4 -6.90 -5.66 26.61
N VAL A 5 -7.85 -5.04 25.91
CA VAL A 5 -7.55 -4.02 24.90
C VAL A 5 -6.71 -2.91 25.55
N GLN A 6 -5.71 -2.46 24.82
CA GLN A 6 -4.75 -1.44 25.25
C GLN A 6 -4.95 -0.17 24.42
N GLY A 7 -4.39 0.94 24.90
CA GLY A 7 -4.35 2.20 24.19
C GLY A 7 -5.31 3.26 24.74
N TYR A 8 -5.62 4.24 23.90
CA TYR A 8 -6.40 5.42 24.21
C TYR A 8 -7.71 5.45 23.43
N CYS A 9 -8.80 5.83 24.10
CA CYS A 9 -10.08 6.12 23.49
C CYS A 9 -10.69 7.31 24.22
N ASP A 10 -10.95 8.39 23.50
CA ASP A 10 -11.72 9.52 24.01
C ASP A 10 -13.15 9.04 24.35
N GLU A 11 -13.71 9.51 25.48
CA GLU A 11 -15.02 9.09 25.99
C GLU A 11 -16.15 9.29 24.96
N ARG A 12 -16.02 10.28 24.07
CA ARG A 12 -16.99 10.53 22.98
C ARG A 12 -17.08 9.37 21.99
N PHE A 13 -16.04 8.53 21.94
CA PHE A 13 -15.91 7.41 21.00
C PHE A 13 -15.91 6.05 21.71
N GLU A 14 -16.35 5.94 22.96
CA GLU A 14 -16.36 4.67 23.72
C GLU A 14 -17.11 3.53 23.00
N GLY A 15 -18.10 3.86 22.16
CA GLY A 15 -18.77 2.88 21.30
C GLY A 15 -17.82 2.15 20.34
N VAL A 16 -16.77 2.82 19.84
CA VAL A 16 -15.73 2.21 18.98
C VAL A 16 -14.94 1.19 19.78
N LYS A 17 -14.50 1.56 21.00
CA LYS A 17 -13.77 0.65 21.88
C LYS A 17 -14.60 -0.57 22.25
N THR A 18 -15.88 -0.37 22.56
CA THR A 18 -16.81 -1.48 22.87
C THR A 18 -16.91 -2.48 21.71
N VAL A 19 -17.03 -2.00 20.46
CA VAL A 19 -17.06 -2.87 19.28
C VAL A 19 -15.72 -3.59 19.10
N PHE A 20 -14.61 -2.87 19.23
CA PHE A 20 -13.26 -3.45 19.10
C PHE A 20 -12.99 -4.55 20.13
N GLU A 21 -13.35 -4.33 21.40
CA GLU A 21 -13.28 -5.34 22.46
C GLU A 21 -14.16 -6.55 22.16
N THR A 22 -15.37 -6.31 21.64
CA THR A 22 -16.32 -7.37 21.27
C THR A 22 -15.74 -8.28 20.20
N LEU A 23 -15.23 -7.71 19.10
CA LEU A 23 -14.64 -8.45 17.97
C LEU A 23 -13.47 -9.35 18.41
N LEU A 24 -12.62 -8.85 19.31
CA LEU A 24 -11.51 -9.64 19.87
C LEU A 24 -12.00 -10.73 20.84
N SER A 25 -12.98 -10.41 21.70
CA SER A 25 -13.48 -11.34 22.71
C SER A 25 -14.27 -12.51 22.12
N GLU A 26 -15.02 -12.27 21.04
CA GLU A 26 -15.77 -13.27 20.30
C GLU A 26 -14.88 -14.07 19.35
N GLY A 27 -13.62 -13.65 19.16
CA GLY A 27 -12.66 -14.27 18.26
C GLY A 27 -12.97 -14.03 16.78
N ALA A 28 -13.77 -13.01 16.47
CA ALA A 28 -13.96 -12.53 15.10
C ALA A 28 -12.63 -11.99 14.54
N ASP A 29 -11.86 -11.30 15.38
CA ASP A 29 -10.48 -10.92 15.13
C ASP A 29 -9.54 -11.65 16.10
N LEU A 30 -8.43 -12.18 15.58
CA LEU A 30 -7.37 -12.76 16.43
C LEU A 30 -6.59 -11.67 17.17
N GLY A 31 -6.27 -10.59 16.46
CA GLY A 31 -5.52 -9.44 16.94
C GLY A 31 -5.59 -8.32 15.91
N ALA A 32 -5.62 -7.08 16.39
CA ALA A 32 -5.82 -5.92 15.56
C ALA A 32 -5.25 -4.65 16.21
N SER A 33 -5.13 -3.60 15.39
CA SER A 33 -5.00 -2.22 15.84
C SER A 33 -6.02 -1.35 15.11
N PHE A 34 -6.52 -0.31 15.78
CA PHE A 34 -7.44 0.67 15.22
C PHE A 34 -7.04 2.07 15.67
N SER A 35 -7.02 3.03 14.75
CA SER A 35 -6.79 4.43 15.11
C SER A 35 -7.67 5.35 14.28
N ALA A 36 -8.12 6.44 14.92
CA ALA A 36 -8.90 7.48 14.30
C ALA A 36 -8.39 8.86 14.74
N THR A 37 -8.39 9.79 13.77
CA THR A 37 -8.10 11.19 14.02
C THR A 37 -9.34 12.04 13.74
N TRP A 38 -9.49 13.14 14.47
CA TRP A 38 -10.54 14.13 14.25
C TRP A 38 -9.93 15.53 14.35
N GLN A 39 -10.03 16.31 13.27
CA GLN A 39 -9.47 17.67 13.19
C GLN A 39 -7.98 17.75 13.54
N GLY A 40 -7.21 16.74 13.12
CA GLY A 40 -5.75 16.67 13.33
C GLY A 40 -5.33 15.98 14.63
N GLU A 41 -6.26 15.71 15.55
CA GLU A 41 -5.98 15.09 16.84
C GLU A 41 -6.33 13.60 16.84
N THR A 42 -5.49 12.78 17.48
CA THR A 42 -5.82 11.36 17.71
C THR A 42 -6.90 11.26 18.77
N VAL A 43 -8.05 10.69 18.40
CA VAL A 43 -9.19 10.48 19.31
C VAL A 43 -9.39 9.02 19.71
N VAL A 44 -8.88 8.09 18.90
CA VAL A 44 -8.85 6.66 19.19
C VAL A 44 -7.52 6.09 18.72
N ASP A 45 -6.91 5.26 19.54
CA ASP A 45 -5.70 4.51 19.23
C ASP A 45 -5.66 3.26 20.12
N LEU A 46 -6.14 2.14 19.58
CA LEU A 46 -6.39 0.89 20.28
C LEU A 46 -5.64 -0.26 19.63
N TRP A 47 -5.19 -1.21 20.45
CA TRP A 47 -4.66 -2.48 19.98
C TRP A 47 -4.95 -3.61 20.96
N GLY A 48 -4.91 -4.85 20.48
CA GLY A 48 -5.15 -6.01 21.32
C GLY A 48 -5.15 -7.33 20.55
N GLY A 49 -5.33 -8.41 21.30
CA GLY A 49 -5.31 -9.77 20.77
C GLY A 49 -3.90 -10.31 20.55
N TYR A 50 -3.72 -11.15 19.53
CA TYR A 50 -2.53 -11.97 19.33
C TYR A 50 -2.03 -11.97 17.88
N LEU A 51 -0.76 -12.34 17.70
CA LEU A 51 -0.08 -12.45 16.40
C LEU A 51 0.00 -13.90 15.88
N ASP A 52 -0.56 -14.85 16.60
CA ASP A 52 -0.60 -16.27 16.21
C ASP A 52 -1.84 -16.97 16.77
N GLU A 53 -2.31 -17.98 16.05
CA GLU A 53 -3.55 -18.72 16.36
C GLU A 53 -3.48 -19.47 17.69
N ASN A 54 -2.27 -19.86 18.13
CA ASN A 54 -2.03 -20.48 19.42
C ASN A 54 -2.10 -19.47 20.59
N LYS A 55 -2.27 -18.17 20.29
CA LYS A 55 -2.39 -17.08 21.26
C LYS A 55 -1.18 -16.98 22.19
N THR A 56 0.01 -17.19 21.63
CA THR A 56 1.29 -17.18 22.39
C THR A 56 2.01 -15.84 22.33
N ARG A 57 1.84 -15.07 21.24
CA ARG A 57 2.45 -13.75 21.08
C ARG A 57 1.38 -12.65 21.12
N PRO A 58 1.36 -11.81 22.17
CA PRO A 58 0.42 -10.69 22.26
C PRO A 58 0.73 -9.59 21.23
N TRP A 59 -0.31 -8.97 20.68
CA TRP A 59 -0.18 -7.74 19.89
C TRP A 59 0.37 -6.61 20.78
N GLN A 60 1.43 -5.93 20.33
CA GLN A 60 2.09 -4.82 21.04
C GLN A 60 1.76 -3.47 20.41
N GLU A 61 2.04 -2.39 21.14
CA GLU A 61 1.84 -1.01 20.69
C GLU A 61 2.53 -0.73 19.34
N ASP A 62 3.73 -1.27 19.16
CA ASP A 62 4.60 -1.06 18.01
C ASP A 62 4.57 -2.23 17.00
N THR A 63 3.62 -3.16 17.14
CA THR A 63 3.43 -4.24 16.16
C THR A 63 3.06 -3.65 14.81
N ILE A 64 3.81 -4.03 13.77
CA ILE A 64 3.49 -3.71 12.38
C ILE A 64 3.10 -4.97 11.62
N VAL A 65 2.23 -4.83 10.63
CA VAL A 65 1.78 -5.92 9.76
C VAL A 65 1.83 -5.46 8.30
N ASN A 66 1.84 -6.40 7.37
CA ASN A 66 1.68 -6.08 5.95
C ASN A 66 0.29 -5.46 5.70
N VAL A 67 0.19 -4.26 5.15
CA VAL A 67 -1.10 -3.54 4.96
C VAL A 67 -1.67 -3.63 3.54
N TYR A 68 -1.10 -4.46 2.67
CA TYR A 68 -1.59 -4.71 1.31
C TYR A 68 -1.87 -3.43 0.52
N SER A 69 -3.05 -3.32 -0.09
CA SER A 69 -3.39 -2.23 -1.00
C SER A 69 -3.51 -0.87 -0.33
N THR A 70 -3.54 -0.80 1.00
CA THR A 70 -3.38 0.45 1.77
C THR A 70 -2.10 1.19 1.36
N THR A 71 -1.04 0.46 0.99
CA THR A 71 0.24 1.01 0.51
C THR A 71 0.08 1.93 -0.70
N LYS A 72 -0.91 1.71 -1.56
CA LYS A 72 -1.16 2.57 -2.74
C LYS A 72 -1.40 4.03 -2.35
N THR A 73 -2.03 4.25 -1.20
CA THR A 73 -2.28 5.61 -0.70
C THR A 73 -0.98 6.36 -0.38
N MET A 74 0.07 5.62 0.01
CA MET A 74 1.39 6.19 0.29
C MET A 74 2.13 6.53 -1.01
N SER A 75 2.04 5.66 -2.02
CA SER A 75 2.51 5.94 -3.38
C SER A 75 1.81 7.17 -3.98
N PHE A 76 0.51 7.33 -3.71
CA PHE A 76 -0.24 8.50 -4.18
C PHE A 76 0.21 9.78 -3.48
N LEU A 77 0.43 9.73 -2.18
CA LEU A 77 0.95 10.89 -1.44
C LEU A 77 2.31 11.35 -1.97
N CYS A 78 3.18 10.43 -2.37
CA CYS A 78 4.45 10.79 -3.01
C CYS A 78 4.23 11.58 -4.31
N ALA A 79 3.30 11.12 -5.17
CA ALA A 79 2.96 11.82 -6.40
C ALA A 79 2.29 13.18 -6.13
N LEU A 80 1.37 13.25 -5.17
CA LEU A 80 0.71 14.49 -4.76
C LEU A 80 1.72 15.52 -4.24
N LEU A 81 2.71 15.09 -3.45
CA LEU A 81 3.75 15.96 -2.93
C LEU A 81 4.62 16.55 -4.06
N LEU A 82 4.99 15.73 -5.05
CA LEU A 82 5.71 16.23 -6.23
C LEU A 82 4.84 17.21 -7.05
N ALA A 83 3.53 16.97 -7.13
CA ALA A 83 2.62 17.87 -7.83
C ALA A 83 2.46 19.21 -7.10
N ASP A 84 2.36 19.20 -5.77
CA ASP A 84 2.32 20.42 -4.95
C ASP A 84 3.59 21.27 -5.13
N ARG A 85 4.75 20.61 -5.29
CA ARG A 85 6.04 21.26 -5.62
C ARG A 85 6.15 21.74 -7.07
N GLY A 86 5.18 21.43 -7.93
CA GLY A 86 5.21 21.74 -9.37
C GLY A 86 6.18 20.86 -10.17
N GLU A 87 6.67 19.77 -9.60
CA GLU A 87 7.60 18.83 -10.24
C GLU A 87 6.87 17.73 -11.03
N LEU A 88 5.62 17.43 -10.65
CA LEU A 88 4.74 16.49 -11.33
C LEU A 88 3.46 17.20 -11.82
N ASP A 89 3.08 16.95 -13.06
CA ASP A 89 1.83 17.41 -13.66
C ASP A 89 0.97 16.19 -14.00
N PHE A 90 -0.22 16.10 -13.40
CA PHE A 90 -1.15 14.98 -13.59
C PHE A 90 -1.73 14.93 -15.00
N ASP A 91 -1.82 16.07 -15.68
CA ASP A 91 -2.33 16.20 -17.05
C ASP A 91 -1.22 16.06 -18.10
N ALA A 92 0.04 15.95 -17.66
CA ALA A 92 1.14 15.66 -18.57
C ALA A 92 1.20 14.16 -18.94
N PRO A 93 1.67 13.84 -20.15
CA PRO A 93 2.00 12.46 -20.50
C PRO A 93 3.07 11.87 -19.58
N VAL A 94 2.92 10.61 -19.18
CA VAL A 94 3.93 9.85 -18.40
C VAL A 94 5.29 9.88 -19.11
N ALA A 95 5.28 9.84 -20.44
CA ALA A 95 6.47 9.92 -21.29
C ALA A 95 7.33 11.19 -21.07
N ARG A 96 6.77 12.25 -20.48
CA ARG A 96 7.51 13.44 -20.06
C ARG A 96 8.58 13.12 -19.00
N TYR A 97 8.25 12.21 -18.09
CA TYR A 97 9.11 11.81 -16.96
C TYR A 97 9.82 10.49 -17.24
N TRP A 98 9.16 9.59 -17.98
CA TRP A 98 9.65 8.26 -18.32
C TRP A 98 9.57 8.03 -19.83
N PRO A 99 10.54 8.50 -20.63
CA PRO A 99 10.47 8.49 -22.10
C PRO A 99 10.21 7.11 -22.72
N GLU A 100 10.80 6.06 -22.17
CA GLU A 100 10.66 4.67 -22.62
C GLU A 100 9.21 4.17 -22.50
N PHE A 101 8.42 4.77 -21.60
CA PHE A 101 7.02 4.46 -21.44
C PHE A 101 6.18 4.80 -22.69
N ALA A 102 6.65 5.68 -23.59
CA ALA A 102 5.92 6.05 -24.81
C ALA A 102 5.76 4.87 -25.80
N ALA A 103 6.50 3.77 -25.61
CA ALA A 103 6.42 2.60 -26.48
C ALA A 103 5.02 1.98 -26.54
N ALA A 104 4.76 1.18 -27.58
CA ALA A 104 3.53 0.41 -27.76
C ALA A 104 2.24 1.26 -27.68
N GLY A 105 2.27 2.49 -28.21
CA GLY A 105 1.10 3.37 -28.30
C GLY A 105 0.74 4.11 -27.00
N LYS A 106 1.65 4.19 -26.03
CA LYS A 106 1.43 4.84 -24.73
C LYS A 106 1.88 6.30 -24.65
N GLY A 107 2.23 6.92 -25.78
CA GLY A 107 2.74 8.30 -25.84
C GLY A 107 1.80 9.34 -25.21
N ASP A 108 0.49 9.12 -25.28
CA ASP A 108 -0.53 10.04 -24.75
C ASP A 108 -1.12 9.58 -23.40
N VAL A 109 -0.52 8.57 -22.75
CA VAL A 109 -0.96 8.14 -21.41
C VAL A 109 -0.59 9.22 -20.41
N LEU A 110 -1.58 9.86 -19.79
CA LEU A 110 -1.37 10.86 -18.75
C LEU A 110 -0.95 10.24 -17.42
N VAL A 111 -0.24 11.00 -16.59
CA VAL A 111 0.07 10.60 -15.21
C VAL A 111 -1.22 10.27 -14.45
N TRP A 112 -2.29 11.04 -14.64
CA TRP A 112 -3.60 10.77 -14.03
C TRP A 112 -4.15 9.36 -14.36
N HIS A 113 -3.83 8.80 -15.53
CA HIS A 113 -4.24 7.44 -15.88
C HIS A 113 -3.56 6.37 -15.03
N LEU A 114 -2.36 6.63 -14.50
CA LEU A 114 -1.70 5.76 -13.52
C LEU A 114 -2.44 5.81 -12.18
N MET A 115 -2.85 7.02 -11.78
CA MET A 115 -3.54 7.28 -10.51
C MET A 115 -4.94 6.65 -10.49
N ASN A 116 -5.72 6.79 -11.56
CA ASN A 116 -7.11 6.34 -11.58
C ASN A 116 -7.34 4.93 -12.17
N HIS A 117 -6.28 4.13 -12.30
CA HIS A 117 -6.31 2.79 -12.89
C HIS A 117 -6.79 2.73 -14.36
N ALA A 118 -6.59 3.80 -15.14
CA ALA A 118 -7.04 3.88 -16.53
C ALA A 118 -5.91 3.70 -17.56
N ALA A 119 -4.70 3.35 -17.16
CA ALA A 119 -3.57 3.18 -18.09
C ALA A 119 -3.61 1.91 -18.97
N GLY A 120 -4.55 0.99 -18.73
CA GLY A 120 -4.63 -0.28 -19.48
C GLY A 120 -3.58 -1.33 -19.13
N LEU A 121 -2.86 -1.16 -18.02
CA LEU A 121 -1.74 -2.00 -17.58
C LEU A 121 -2.02 -2.72 -16.26
N SER A 122 -3.25 -3.21 -16.06
CA SER A 122 -3.67 -3.77 -14.75
C SER A 122 -2.93 -5.04 -14.33
N GLY A 123 -2.31 -5.72 -15.29
CA GLY A 123 -1.37 -6.81 -15.08
C GLY A 123 -0.33 -6.85 -16.20
N MET A 124 0.41 -7.97 -16.28
CA MET A 124 1.46 -8.16 -17.27
C MET A 124 1.15 -9.32 -18.23
N ASP A 125 1.56 -9.17 -19.49
CA ASP A 125 1.51 -10.25 -20.47
C ASP A 125 2.60 -11.30 -20.20
N GLU A 126 3.78 -10.85 -19.78
CA GLU A 126 4.82 -11.71 -19.20
C GLU A 126 4.31 -12.30 -17.88
N ARG A 127 4.49 -13.60 -17.67
CA ARG A 127 4.16 -14.25 -16.39
C ARG A 127 5.26 -14.00 -15.37
N LEU A 128 4.92 -13.25 -14.32
CA LEU A 128 5.79 -13.03 -13.16
C LEU A 128 5.14 -13.59 -11.90
N GLN A 129 5.96 -14.12 -11.00
CA GLN A 129 5.46 -14.63 -9.71
C GLN A 129 6.48 -14.44 -8.58
N GLY A 130 5.98 -14.28 -7.36
CA GLY A 130 6.79 -14.31 -6.13
C GLY A 130 7.96 -13.31 -6.13
N ASP A 131 9.18 -13.82 -6.06
CA ASP A 131 10.41 -13.04 -5.94
C ASP A 131 10.84 -12.34 -7.23
N GLU A 132 10.29 -12.72 -8.39
CA GLU A 132 10.53 -12.02 -9.65
C GLU A 132 10.04 -10.56 -9.60
N LEU A 133 9.10 -10.25 -8.70
CA LEU A 133 8.61 -8.89 -8.49
C LEU A 133 9.65 -8.00 -7.80
N TYR A 134 10.67 -8.57 -7.14
CA TYR A 134 11.65 -7.78 -6.40
C TYR A 134 12.65 -7.08 -7.32
N ASP A 135 12.72 -7.49 -8.59
CA ASP A 135 13.50 -6.85 -9.63
C ASP A 135 12.73 -5.66 -10.24
N TRP A 136 12.96 -4.47 -9.65
CA TRP A 136 12.33 -3.23 -10.08
C TRP A 136 12.56 -2.91 -11.56
N GLU A 137 13.79 -3.10 -12.04
CA GLU A 137 14.18 -2.75 -13.42
C GLU A 137 13.49 -3.68 -14.41
N ARG A 138 13.45 -4.98 -14.13
CA ARG A 138 12.71 -5.95 -14.97
C ARG A 138 11.22 -5.62 -15.03
N VAL A 139 10.59 -5.37 -13.88
CA VAL A 139 9.15 -5.07 -13.80
C VAL A 139 8.80 -3.79 -14.58
N THR A 140 9.54 -2.71 -14.35
CA THR A 140 9.27 -1.42 -15.02
C THR A 140 9.59 -1.49 -16.51
N GLN A 141 10.65 -2.19 -16.92
CA GLN A 141 10.96 -2.41 -18.34
C GLN A 141 9.83 -3.15 -19.06
N LEU A 142 9.30 -4.21 -18.47
CA LEU A 142 8.16 -4.97 -19.03
C LEU A 142 6.92 -4.07 -19.17
N LEU A 143 6.59 -3.29 -18.15
CA LEU A 143 5.47 -2.34 -18.18
C LEU A 143 5.64 -1.24 -19.23
N ALA A 144 6.85 -0.71 -19.40
CA ALA A 144 7.14 0.28 -20.45
C ALA A 144 6.99 -0.30 -21.86
N GLN A 145 7.29 -1.57 -22.08
CA GLN A 145 7.22 -2.19 -23.40
C GLN A 145 5.83 -2.73 -23.75
N GLN A 146 5.01 -3.06 -22.75
CA GLN A 146 3.69 -3.64 -22.95
C GLN A 146 2.68 -2.66 -23.55
N ALA A 147 1.84 -3.13 -24.48
CA ALA A 147 0.70 -2.38 -24.98
C ALA A 147 -0.44 -2.35 -23.93
N PRO A 148 -1.18 -1.25 -23.78
CA PRO A 148 -2.39 -1.23 -22.95
C PRO A 148 -3.41 -2.28 -23.41
N TRP A 149 -4.00 -3.01 -22.46
CA TRP A 149 -5.05 -3.99 -22.74
C TRP A 149 -6.39 -3.36 -23.17
N TRP A 150 -6.56 -2.06 -22.90
CA TRP A 150 -7.68 -1.24 -23.38
C TRP A 150 -7.18 0.19 -23.65
N PRO A 151 -7.89 1.00 -24.45
CA PRO A 151 -7.50 2.38 -24.73
C PRO A 151 -7.35 3.19 -23.41
N PRO A 152 -6.18 3.79 -23.14
CA PRO A 152 -5.97 4.54 -21.91
C PRO A 152 -7.01 5.66 -21.70
N GLY A 153 -7.49 5.81 -20.47
CA GLY A 153 -8.52 6.78 -20.11
C GLY A 153 -9.97 6.36 -20.42
N SER A 154 -10.19 5.34 -21.26
CA SER A 154 -11.56 4.92 -21.63
C SER A 154 -12.29 4.12 -20.55
N ALA A 155 -11.55 3.46 -19.66
CA ALA A 155 -12.08 2.65 -18.58
C ALA A 155 -11.07 2.52 -17.43
N SER A 156 -11.56 2.22 -16.24
CA SER A 156 -10.74 1.87 -15.09
C SER A 156 -10.72 0.35 -14.90
N GLY A 157 -9.53 -0.21 -14.68
CA GLY A 157 -9.34 -1.63 -14.38
C GLY A 157 -8.26 -1.78 -13.34
N TYR A 158 -8.60 -2.32 -12.17
CA TYR A 158 -7.74 -2.28 -10.99
C TYR A 158 -6.34 -2.86 -11.20
N HIS A 159 -5.33 -1.99 -11.23
CA HIS A 159 -3.90 -2.33 -11.23
C HIS A 159 -3.46 -2.82 -9.85
N ALA A 160 -3.79 -4.07 -9.54
CA ALA A 160 -3.61 -4.63 -8.21
C ALA A 160 -2.16 -4.55 -7.69
N LEU A 161 -1.18 -4.82 -8.55
CA LEU A 161 0.25 -4.75 -8.22
C LEU A 161 0.99 -3.72 -9.07
N THR A 162 0.68 -3.62 -10.36
CA THR A 162 1.41 -2.80 -11.33
C THR A 162 1.35 -1.31 -11.02
N GLN A 163 0.31 -0.82 -10.31
CA GLN A 163 0.18 0.61 -10.00
C GLN A 163 1.36 1.16 -9.20
N GLY A 164 1.88 0.37 -8.24
CA GLY A 164 2.98 0.79 -7.37
C GLY A 164 4.26 1.03 -8.16
N TYR A 165 4.54 0.17 -9.15
CA TYR A 165 5.67 0.32 -10.05
C TYR A 165 5.49 1.48 -11.03
N LEU A 166 4.28 1.64 -11.59
CA LEU A 166 3.98 2.72 -12.52
C LEU A 166 4.15 4.09 -11.88
N ILE A 167 3.56 4.30 -10.70
CA ILE A 167 3.69 5.56 -9.96
C ILE A 167 5.12 5.71 -9.43
N GLY A 168 5.68 4.65 -8.84
CA GLY A 168 7.02 4.68 -8.28
C GLY A 168 8.11 4.94 -9.28
N GLU A 169 7.98 4.48 -10.53
CA GLU A 169 8.98 4.77 -11.57
C GLU A 169 8.92 6.23 -11.98
N VAL A 170 7.74 6.84 -12.07
CA VAL A 170 7.61 8.28 -12.30
C VAL A 170 8.26 9.08 -11.17
N VAL A 171 8.00 8.70 -9.91
CA VAL A 171 8.66 9.33 -8.75
C VAL A 171 10.17 9.18 -8.84
N ARG A 172 10.68 7.96 -9.09
CA ARG A 172 12.12 7.69 -9.21
C ARG A 172 12.79 8.46 -10.34
N ARG A 173 12.11 8.65 -11.47
CA ARG A 173 12.61 9.43 -12.61
C ARG A 173 12.71 10.93 -12.29
N ILE A 174 11.81 11.45 -11.47
CA ILE A 174 11.82 12.86 -11.04
C ILE A 174 12.89 13.09 -9.97
N THR A 175 12.96 12.21 -8.97
CA THR A 175 13.72 12.46 -7.72
C THR A 175 15.09 11.79 -7.70
N GLY A 176 15.29 10.74 -8.49
CA GLY A 176 16.47 9.87 -8.43
C GLY A 176 16.46 8.87 -7.28
N GLN A 177 15.41 8.84 -6.45
CA GLN A 177 15.29 7.95 -5.28
C GLN A 177 14.31 6.81 -5.54
N SER A 178 14.42 5.70 -4.81
CA SER A 178 13.34 4.71 -4.78
C SER A 178 12.07 5.32 -4.17
N LEU A 179 10.91 4.74 -4.45
CA LEU A 179 9.67 5.27 -3.87
C LEU A 179 9.65 5.08 -2.35
N GLY A 180 10.14 3.95 -1.84
CA GLY A 180 10.26 3.71 -0.40
C GLY A 180 11.17 4.72 0.29
N GLN A 181 12.31 5.04 -0.31
CA GLN A 181 13.22 6.06 0.22
C GLN A 181 12.58 7.46 0.20
N PHE A 182 11.99 7.87 -0.93
CA PHE A 182 11.32 9.17 -1.03
C PHE A 182 10.17 9.30 -0.02
N PHE A 183 9.35 8.26 0.11
CA PHE A 183 8.27 8.21 1.10
C PHE A 183 8.81 8.33 2.54
N ALA A 184 9.87 7.59 2.87
CA ALA A 184 10.46 7.61 4.19
C ALA A 184 11.01 9.00 4.55
N GLU A 185 11.71 9.65 3.63
CA GLU A 185 12.36 10.94 3.86
C GLU A 185 11.37 12.12 3.85
N GLN A 186 10.37 12.08 2.97
CA GLN A 186 9.50 13.22 2.71
C GLN A 186 8.16 13.16 3.45
N ILE A 187 7.71 11.98 3.89
CA ILE A 187 6.40 11.81 4.52
C ILE A 187 6.53 11.09 5.87
N ALA A 188 6.99 9.83 5.88
CA ALA A 188 6.96 9.03 7.10
C ALA A 188 7.89 9.59 8.19
N GLY A 189 9.11 9.98 7.83
CA GLY A 189 10.09 10.58 8.73
C GLY A 189 9.61 11.90 9.35
N PRO A 190 9.22 12.91 8.56
CA PRO A 190 8.70 14.17 9.08
C PRO A 190 7.49 13.99 10.00
N LEU A 191 6.60 13.04 9.69
CA LEU A 191 5.42 12.75 10.52
C LEU A 191 5.71 11.84 11.72
N ASN A 192 6.92 11.29 11.82
CA ASN A 192 7.25 10.18 12.71
C ASN A 192 6.15 9.09 12.64
N ALA A 193 5.86 8.65 11.42
CA ALA A 193 4.86 7.65 11.12
C ALA A 193 5.55 6.30 10.86
N ASP A 194 5.09 5.30 11.58
CA ASP A 194 5.63 3.94 11.56
C ASP A 194 5.10 3.15 10.34
N PHE A 195 5.56 3.54 9.15
CA PHE A 195 5.18 2.93 7.88
C PHE A 195 6.43 2.74 7.02
N PHE A 196 6.62 1.52 6.51
CA PHE A 196 7.73 1.17 5.64
C PHE A 196 7.24 0.66 4.29
N ILE A 197 7.95 1.04 3.22
CA ILE A 197 7.92 0.38 1.91
C ILE A 197 9.36 -0.03 1.67
N GLY A 198 9.66 -1.33 1.80
CA GLY A 198 11.02 -1.81 2.03
C GLY A 198 11.41 -1.72 3.50
N VAL A 199 11.14 -2.78 4.25
CA VAL A 199 11.36 -2.84 5.70
C VAL A 199 12.83 -3.15 6.01
N PRO A 200 13.51 -2.36 6.87
CA PRO A 200 14.85 -2.72 7.31
C PRO A 200 14.83 -3.93 8.25
N ASP A 201 15.86 -4.78 8.16
CA ASP A 201 16.00 -6.02 8.95
C ASP A 201 15.89 -5.78 10.46
N SER A 202 16.27 -4.59 10.95
CA SER A 202 16.13 -4.21 12.36
C SER A 202 14.70 -4.28 12.87
N GLU A 203 13.70 -4.11 12.00
CA GLU A 203 12.29 -4.03 12.36
C GLU A 203 11.57 -5.38 12.28
N PHE A 204 12.23 -6.44 11.82
CA PHE A 204 11.57 -7.73 11.56
C PHE A 204 11.02 -8.38 12.84
N HIS A 205 11.64 -8.09 13.97
CA HIS A 205 11.28 -8.65 15.27
C HIS A 205 9.86 -8.26 15.74
N ARG A 206 9.32 -7.15 15.23
CA ARG A 206 7.98 -6.62 15.58
C ARG A 206 6.94 -6.77 14.46
N ILE A 207 7.26 -7.55 13.42
CA ILE A 207 6.30 -7.87 12.35
C ILE A 207 5.37 -9.00 12.80
N GLY A 208 4.07 -8.70 12.83
CA GLY A 208 3.00 -9.69 12.93
C GLY A 208 2.68 -10.29 11.56
N ASN A 209 2.68 -11.62 11.46
CA ASN A 209 2.27 -12.32 10.24
C ASN A 209 0.75 -12.35 10.15
N LEU A 210 0.19 -11.85 9.04
CA LEU A 210 -1.24 -11.96 8.77
C LEU A 210 -1.63 -13.40 8.46
N ILE A 211 -2.76 -13.84 9.01
CA ILE A 211 -3.30 -15.18 8.74
C ILE A 211 -4.17 -15.11 7.48
N PRO A 212 -3.85 -15.88 6.42
CA PRO A 212 -4.68 -15.93 5.23
C PRO A 212 -6.08 -16.47 5.53
N PRO A 213 -7.10 -16.10 4.74
CA PRO A 213 -8.44 -16.65 4.89
C PRO A 213 -8.44 -18.18 4.67
N PRO A 214 -9.28 -18.94 5.41
CA PRO A 214 -9.29 -20.42 5.37
C PRO A 214 -9.53 -21.01 3.97
N ASP A 215 -10.37 -20.35 3.17
CA ASP A 215 -10.77 -20.83 1.84
C ASP A 215 -9.77 -20.46 0.74
N GLY A 216 -8.64 -19.84 1.10
CA GLY A 216 -7.62 -19.41 0.14
C GLY A 216 -8.18 -18.47 -0.93
N ALA A 217 -9.22 -17.68 -0.59
CA ALA A 217 -9.95 -16.81 -1.53
C ALA A 217 -8.98 -16.09 -2.46
N VAL A 218 -8.98 -16.51 -3.73
CA VAL A 218 -8.05 -15.99 -4.73
C VAL A 218 -8.73 -14.81 -5.39
N LEU A 219 -8.10 -13.64 -5.36
CA LEU A 219 -8.57 -12.50 -6.14
C LEU A 219 -8.67 -12.90 -7.62
N GLY A 220 -9.81 -12.63 -8.25
CA GLY A 220 -10.08 -13.06 -9.63
C GLY A 220 -10.63 -14.49 -9.76
N GLN A 221 -10.87 -15.21 -8.66
CA GLN A 221 -11.57 -16.49 -8.71
C GLN A 221 -12.97 -16.32 -9.33
N GLY A 222 -13.31 -17.18 -10.29
CA GLY A 222 -14.59 -17.11 -11.01
C GLY A 222 -14.62 -16.09 -12.16
N ALA A 223 -13.55 -15.33 -12.39
CA ALA A 223 -13.43 -14.53 -13.60
C ALA A 223 -13.39 -15.43 -14.84
N VAL A 224 -14.01 -14.97 -15.92
CA VAL A 224 -13.97 -15.67 -17.22
C VAL A 224 -12.52 -15.75 -17.68
N THR A 225 -12.07 -16.94 -18.10
CA THR A 225 -10.72 -17.15 -18.64
C THR A 225 -10.40 -16.11 -19.72
N ASP A 226 -9.18 -15.58 -19.68
CA ASP A 226 -8.67 -14.54 -20.58
C ASP A 226 -9.37 -13.16 -20.51
N SER A 227 -10.35 -12.98 -19.63
CA SER A 227 -10.90 -11.65 -19.32
C SER A 227 -9.86 -10.75 -18.63
N ILE A 228 -10.04 -9.43 -18.72
CA ILE A 228 -9.15 -8.47 -18.04
C ILE A 228 -9.01 -8.76 -16.53
N PRO A 229 -10.09 -8.99 -15.76
CA PRO A 229 -9.95 -9.37 -14.35
C PRO A 229 -9.14 -10.66 -14.15
N TYR A 230 -9.31 -11.67 -15.01
CA TYR A 230 -8.53 -12.90 -14.94
C TYR A 230 -7.03 -12.62 -15.16
N LYS A 231 -6.69 -11.89 -16.22
CA LYS A 231 -5.29 -11.56 -16.54
C LYS A 231 -4.63 -10.71 -15.45
N THR A 232 -5.34 -9.73 -14.89
CA THR A 232 -4.88 -8.86 -13.79
C THR A 232 -4.38 -9.64 -12.58
N PHE A 233 -5.08 -10.71 -12.20
CA PHE A 233 -4.71 -11.53 -11.04
C PHE A 233 -3.85 -12.76 -11.41
N ALA A 234 -3.64 -13.01 -12.70
CA ALA A 234 -2.77 -14.07 -13.19
C ALA A 234 -1.30 -13.65 -13.26
N SER A 235 -1.01 -12.37 -13.54
CA SER A 235 0.36 -11.83 -13.55
C SER A 235 0.42 -10.33 -13.26
N PRO A 236 1.28 -9.87 -12.33
CA PRO A 236 2.11 -10.70 -11.45
C PRO A 236 1.27 -11.48 -10.43
N ARG A 237 1.69 -12.70 -10.09
CA ARG A 237 1.02 -13.54 -9.10
C ARG A 237 1.76 -13.54 -7.76
N THR A 238 1.04 -13.24 -6.69
CA THR A 238 1.53 -13.30 -5.31
C THR A 238 0.58 -14.14 -4.45
N ALA A 239 1.12 -14.91 -3.52
CA ALA A 239 0.34 -15.60 -2.49
C ALA A 239 0.28 -14.75 -1.22
N ALA A 240 -0.79 -14.89 -0.42
CA ALA A 240 -0.91 -14.17 0.86
C ALA A 240 0.27 -14.48 1.81
N LEU A 241 0.79 -15.71 1.76
CA LEU A 241 1.94 -16.15 2.54
C LEU A 241 3.27 -15.53 2.11
N ASP A 242 3.36 -14.92 0.92
CA ASP A 242 4.58 -14.22 0.51
C ASP A 242 4.92 -13.10 1.50
N SER A 243 3.89 -12.49 2.12
CA SER A 243 4.04 -11.47 3.17
C SER A 243 4.79 -11.92 4.42
N HIS A 244 4.95 -13.24 4.61
CA HIS A 244 5.70 -13.80 5.74
C HIS A 244 7.20 -13.90 5.46
N THR A 245 7.60 -13.74 4.20
CA THR A 245 9.00 -13.91 3.78
C THR A 245 9.82 -12.65 3.97
N ASP A 246 11.08 -12.83 4.31
CA ASP A 246 12.03 -11.72 4.43
C ASP A 246 12.26 -11.00 3.10
N GLY A 247 12.23 -11.73 1.97
CA GLY A 247 12.35 -11.14 0.63
C GLY A 247 11.24 -10.14 0.35
N TRP A 248 9.99 -10.51 0.65
CA TRP A 248 8.83 -9.63 0.50
C TRP A 248 8.92 -8.39 1.40
N ARG A 249 9.37 -8.55 2.64
CA ARG A 249 9.53 -7.45 3.60
C ARG A 249 10.57 -6.44 3.11
N ARG A 250 11.71 -6.91 2.58
CA ARG A 250 12.80 -6.04 2.08
C ARG A 250 12.47 -5.36 0.76
N ALA A 251 11.73 -6.03 -0.13
CA ALA A 251 11.43 -5.50 -1.45
C ALA A 251 10.64 -4.18 -1.37
N GLU A 252 10.58 -3.45 -2.48
CA GLU A 252 9.64 -2.34 -2.65
C GLU A 252 8.55 -2.77 -3.65
N ILE A 253 7.36 -3.08 -3.15
CA ILE A 253 6.17 -3.41 -3.95
C ILE A 253 5.08 -2.41 -3.55
N PRO A 254 5.13 -1.15 -4.04
CA PRO A 254 4.40 -0.04 -3.43
C PRO A 254 2.88 -0.03 -3.66
N ALA A 255 2.35 -1.15 -4.14
CA ALA A 255 0.94 -1.44 -4.24
C ALA A 255 0.46 -2.47 -3.21
N ALA A 256 1.36 -3.16 -2.50
CA ALA A 256 1.01 -4.34 -1.71
C ALA A 256 1.89 -4.66 -0.48
N ASN A 257 3.15 -4.26 -0.41
CA ASN A 257 4.04 -4.75 0.65
C ASN A 257 4.39 -3.77 1.76
N GLY A 258 3.66 -2.65 1.87
CA GLY A 258 3.85 -1.73 2.97
C GLY A 258 3.64 -2.43 4.31
N HIS A 259 4.50 -2.16 5.29
CA HIS A 259 4.36 -2.65 6.66
C HIS A 259 4.12 -1.49 7.62
N SER A 260 3.04 -1.57 8.40
CA SER A 260 2.62 -0.49 9.27
C SER A 260 1.60 -0.95 10.32
N ASN A 261 1.08 -0.01 11.09
CA ASN A 261 -0.02 -0.15 12.04
C ASN A 261 -1.10 0.91 11.78
N ALA A 262 -2.27 0.75 12.42
CA ALA A 262 -3.40 1.65 12.20
C ALA A 262 -3.07 3.11 12.57
N ARG A 263 -2.28 3.31 13.64
CA ARG A 263 -1.85 4.64 14.12
C ARG A 263 -1.09 5.41 13.05
N ALA A 264 -0.08 4.79 12.45
CA ALA A 264 0.73 5.41 11.41
C ALA A 264 -0.09 5.71 10.14
N VAL A 265 -0.94 4.77 9.70
CA VAL A 265 -1.84 4.99 8.55
C VAL A 265 -2.78 6.17 8.81
N ALA A 266 -3.45 6.19 9.96
CA ALA A 266 -4.38 7.26 10.33
C ALA A 266 -3.67 8.62 10.45
N LYS A 267 -2.44 8.64 10.98
CA LYS A 267 -1.62 9.86 11.06
C LYS A 267 -1.24 10.38 9.68
N ILE A 268 -0.80 9.51 8.77
CA ILE A 268 -0.42 9.94 7.41
C ILE A 268 -1.65 10.48 6.66
N HIS A 269 -2.79 9.79 6.74
CA HIS A 269 -4.01 10.25 6.08
C HIS A 269 -4.63 11.50 6.72
N SER A 270 -4.33 11.79 7.99
CA SER A 270 -4.81 13.02 8.62
C SER A 270 -4.23 14.27 7.94
N ALA A 271 -3.04 14.18 7.32
CA ALA A 271 -2.51 15.28 6.51
C ALA A 271 -3.51 15.69 5.42
N LEU A 272 -4.03 14.73 4.65
CA LEU A 272 -5.02 14.97 3.59
C LEU A 272 -6.31 15.57 4.14
N ALA A 273 -6.76 15.11 5.30
CA ALA A 273 -7.99 15.59 5.93
C ALA A 273 -7.85 17.01 6.52
N ASN A 274 -6.62 17.47 6.76
CA ASN A 274 -6.34 18.73 7.48
C ASN A 274 -5.45 19.68 6.66
N GLY A 275 -5.60 19.69 5.34
CA GLY A 275 -4.94 20.67 4.45
C GLY A 275 -3.43 20.50 4.32
N GLY A 276 -2.95 19.26 4.37
CA GLY A 276 -1.52 18.90 4.31
C GLY A 276 -0.80 18.96 5.66
N ARG A 277 -1.51 19.27 6.76
CA ARG A 277 -0.90 19.48 8.07
C ARG A 277 -1.19 18.37 9.08
N VAL A 278 -0.17 17.98 9.84
CA VAL A 278 -0.29 17.08 11.00
C VAL A 278 0.51 17.67 12.16
N GLY A 279 -0.18 18.14 13.21
CA GLY A 279 0.45 18.93 14.26
C GLY A 279 1.13 20.18 13.69
N ASP A 280 2.42 20.33 13.93
CA ASP A 280 3.25 21.43 13.41
C ASP A 280 3.91 21.13 12.05
N VAL A 281 3.73 19.92 11.51
CA VAL A 281 4.35 19.50 10.25
C VAL A 281 3.39 19.80 9.08
N GLN A 282 3.87 20.58 8.12
CA GLN A 282 3.25 20.75 6.80
C GLN A 282 4.00 19.85 5.82
N LEU A 283 3.27 18.93 5.18
CA LEU A 283 3.74 18.21 4.01
C LEU A 283 3.69 19.11 2.78
#